data_AF-A0AAJ4A650-F1
#
_entry.id   AF-A0AAJ4A650-F1
#
_cell.length_a   1.000
_cell.length_b   1.000
_cell.length_c   1.000
_cell.angle_alpha   90.00
_cell.angle_beta   90.00
_cell.angle_gamma   90.00
#
_symmetry.space_group_name_H-M   'P 1'
#
loop_
_entity.id
_entity.type
_entity.pdbx_description
1 polymer ?
#
loop_
_entity_poly.entity_id
_entity_poly.type
_entity_poly.pdbx_seq_one_letter_code
_entity_poly.pdbx_strand_id
1 'polypeptide(L)'
;MPKQLPLALLLLRLGVFIVFLFWTLDKLVQPDHAAKVFGAFYGLDGLGETAFYLIGAAQLVLILAFVAGVFKTWTYGAILVFHGVSTLSAFGKYLQPFDNLLFFAAWPMLAACAALFLLRESDTLTLSRQPAPATA
;
A
#
# COMPACT_ATOMS: atom_id res chain seq x y z
N MET A 1 -20.40 16.21 5.77
CA MET A 1 -18.99 15.95 5.43
C MET A 1 -18.41 17.17 4.70
N PRO A 2 -17.14 17.52 4.90
CA PRO A 2 -16.48 18.57 4.13
C PRO A 2 -16.56 18.27 2.64
N LYS A 3 -16.87 19.27 1.80
CA LYS A 3 -17.08 19.08 0.34
C LYS A 3 -15.89 18.42 -0.37
N GLN A 4 -14.67 18.64 0.14
CA GLN A 4 -13.43 18.18 -0.48
C GLN A 4 -12.91 16.85 0.10
N LEU A 5 -13.54 16.32 1.17
CA LEU A 5 -13.06 15.10 1.84
C LEU A 5 -13.03 13.88 0.89
N PRO A 6 -14.08 13.58 0.10
CA PRO A 6 -14.03 12.43 -0.81
C PRO A 6 -12.94 12.54 -1.87
N LEU A 7 -12.71 13.75 -2.41
CA LEU A 7 -11.64 14.00 -3.38
C LEU A 7 -10.26 13.82 -2.74
N ALA A 8 -10.05 14.34 -1.54
CA ALA A 8 -8.79 14.18 -0.82
C ALA A 8 -8.47 12.70 -0.58
N LEU A 9 -9.45 11.90 -0.14
CA LEU A 9 -9.26 10.46 0.07
C LEU A 9 -9.00 9.72 -1.26
N LEU A 10 -9.67 10.08 -2.35
CA LEU A 10 -9.37 9.53 -3.68
C LEU A 10 -7.92 9.81 -4.09
N LEU A 11 -7.44 11.05 -3.91
CA LEU A 11 -6.06 11.43 -4.26
C LEU A 11 -5.03 10.66 -3.43
N LEU A 12 -5.27 10.51 -2.12
CA LEU A 12 -4.43 9.67 -1.27
C LEU A 12 -4.42 8.21 -1.75
N ARG A 13 -5.60 7.67 -2.09
CA ARG A 13 -5.73 6.29 -2.57
C ARG A 13 -5.01 6.05 -3.88
N LEU A 14 -5.11 6.98 -4.83
CA LEU A 14 -4.40 6.91 -6.10
C LEU A 14 -2.88 7.01 -5.91
N GLY A 15 -2.42 7.93 -5.05
CA GLY A 15 -0.99 8.06 -4.73
C GLY A 15 -0.41 6.79 -4.11
N VAL A 16 -1.08 6.23 -3.10
CA VAL A 16 -0.67 4.96 -2.47
C VAL A 16 -0.69 3.82 -3.49
N PHE A 17 -1.73 3.75 -4.33
CA PHE A 17 -1.84 2.74 -5.38
C PHE A 17 -0.67 2.77 -6.35
N ILE A 18 -0.24 3.95 -6.82
CA ILE A 18 0.88 4.07 -7.78
C ILE A 18 2.17 3.47 -7.19
N VAL A 19 2.48 3.77 -5.93
CA VAL A 19 3.69 3.22 -5.28
C VAL A 19 3.58 1.71 -5.17
N PHE A 20 2.44 1.19 -4.70
CA PHE A 20 2.20 -0.26 -4.61
C PHE A 20 2.22 -0.96 -5.97
N LEU A 21 1.74 -0.30 -7.03
CA LEU A 21 1.75 -0.82 -8.38
C LEU A 21 3.18 -1.06 -8.86
N PHE A 22 4.08 -0.09 -8.73
CA PHE A 22 5.46 -0.28 -9.15
C PHE A 22 6.19 -1.34 -8.33
N TRP A 23 5.93 -1.44 -7.03
CA TRP A 23 6.45 -2.55 -6.21
C TRP A 23 5.86 -3.91 -6.58
N THR A 24 4.65 -3.94 -7.14
CA THR A 24 4.02 -5.16 -7.65
C THR A 24 4.64 -5.55 -8.99
N LEU A 25 4.80 -4.58 -9.90
CA LEU A 25 5.45 -4.77 -11.19
C LEU A 25 6.91 -5.22 -11.02
N ASP A 26 7.63 -4.70 -10.02
CA ASP A 26 8.98 -5.16 -9.69
C ASP A 26 9.03 -6.68 -9.46
N LYS A 27 8.08 -7.24 -8.70
CA LYS A 27 7.99 -8.70 -8.46
C LYS A 27 7.67 -9.50 -9.72
N LEU A 28 6.93 -8.90 -10.66
CA LEU A 28 6.44 -9.57 -11.86
C LEU A 28 7.38 -9.42 -13.07
N VAL A 29 8.19 -8.36 -13.11
CA VAL A 29 9.07 -8.02 -14.24
C VAL A 29 10.54 -8.21 -13.87
N GLN A 30 10.91 -7.98 -12.60
CA GLN A 30 12.27 -8.09 -12.09
C GLN A 30 12.31 -8.91 -10.77
N PRO A 31 11.89 -10.20 -10.80
CA PRO A 31 11.79 -11.01 -9.58
C PRO A 31 13.12 -11.14 -8.82
N ASP A 32 14.26 -11.11 -9.52
CA ASP A 32 15.60 -11.10 -8.89
C ASP A 32 15.86 -9.85 -8.04
N HIS A 33 15.41 -8.68 -8.49
CA HIS A 33 15.52 -7.45 -7.73
C HIS A 33 14.64 -7.53 -6.48
N ALA A 34 13.39 -7.98 -6.64
CA ALA A 34 12.48 -8.21 -5.53
C ALA A 34 13.04 -9.21 -4.50
N ALA A 35 13.69 -10.29 -4.95
CA ALA A 35 14.33 -11.28 -4.08
C ALA A 35 15.43 -10.66 -3.22
N LYS A 36 16.29 -9.82 -3.81
CA LYS A 36 17.34 -9.11 -3.07
C LYS A 36 16.76 -8.16 -2.02
N VAL A 37 15.68 -7.45 -2.36
CA VAL A 37 14.97 -6.58 -1.40
C VAL A 37 14.36 -7.42 -0.27
N PHE A 38 13.76 -8.57 -0.59
CA PHE A 38 13.17 -9.48 0.40
C PHE A 38 14.22 -10.03 1.38
N GLY A 39 15.39 -10.43 0.89
CA GLY A 39 16.53 -10.81 1.71
C GLY A 39 17.00 -9.66 2.62
N ALA A 40 17.31 -8.51 2.02
CA ALA A 40 17.92 -7.39 2.72
C ALA A 40 17.02 -6.76 3.81
N PHE A 41 15.71 -6.70 3.58
CA PHE A 41 14.79 -5.99 4.48
C PHE A 41 13.88 -6.91 5.28
N TYR A 42 13.63 -8.14 4.85
CA TYR A 42 12.66 -9.03 5.51
C TYR A 42 13.29 -10.34 6.00
N GLY A 43 14.58 -10.58 5.72
CA GLY A 43 15.26 -11.82 6.09
C GLY A 43 14.71 -13.05 5.37
N LEU A 44 14.07 -12.84 4.20
CA LEU A 44 13.44 -13.89 3.40
C LEU A 44 14.33 -14.24 2.20
N ASP A 45 15.50 -14.79 2.49
CA ASP A 45 16.45 -15.27 1.48
C ASP A 45 16.01 -16.61 0.89
N GLY A 46 16.48 -16.91 -0.33
CA GLY A 46 16.33 -18.24 -0.96
C GLY A 46 14.94 -18.54 -1.56
N LEU A 47 14.03 -17.58 -1.58
CA LEU A 47 12.78 -17.68 -2.35
C LEU A 47 13.09 -17.70 -3.85
N GLY A 48 12.58 -18.70 -4.57
CA GLY A 48 12.69 -18.78 -6.03
C GLY A 48 11.73 -17.83 -6.76
N GLU A 49 12.00 -17.54 -8.04
CA GLU A 49 11.22 -16.63 -8.88
C GLU A 49 9.70 -16.95 -8.88
N THR A 50 9.33 -18.23 -8.87
CA THR A 50 7.94 -18.67 -8.82
C THR A 50 7.20 -18.10 -7.61
N ALA A 51 7.85 -17.99 -6.45
CA ALA A 51 7.25 -17.39 -5.26
C ALA A 51 6.96 -15.90 -5.49
N PHE A 52 7.88 -15.16 -6.12
CA PHE A 52 7.69 -13.73 -6.43
C PHE A 52 6.59 -13.49 -7.46
N TYR A 53 6.43 -14.37 -8.45
CA TYR A 53 5.30 -14.29 -9.37
C TYR A 53 3.96 -14.49 -8.65
N LEU A 54 3.86 -15.46 -7.75
CA LEU A 54 2.65 -15.70 -6.97
C LEU A 54 2.34 -14.54 -6.01
N ILE A 55 3.36 -14.04 -5.30
CA ILE A 55 3.23 -12.88 -4.41
C ILE A 55 2.82 -11.63 -5.21
N GLY A 56 3.46 -11.40 -6.36
CA GLY A 56 3.15 -10.29 -7.25
C GLY A 56 1.73 -10.36 -7.81
N ALA A 57 1.26 -11.54 -8.23
CA ALA A 57 -0.11 -11.73 -8.71
C ALA A 57 -1.14 -11.50 -7.59
N ALA A 58 -0.90 -12.02 -6.39
CA ALA A 58 -1.75 -11.77 -5.23
C ALA A 58 -1.77 -10.30 -4.84
N GLN A 59 -0.61 -9.64 -4.85
CA GLN A 59 -0.50 -8.20 -4.58
C GLN A 59 -1.24 -7.38 -5.65
N LEU A 60 -1.18 -7.77 -6.92
CA LEU A 60 -1.88 -7.11 -8.01
C LEU A 60 -3.41 -7.13 -7.78
N VAL A 61 -3.96 -8.30 -7.44
CA VAL A 61 -5.40 -8.43 -7.11
C VAL A 61 -5.77 -7.53 -5.94
N LEU A 62 -4.96 -7.53 -4.88
CA LEU A 62 -5.18 -6.67 -3.71
C LEU A 62 -5.19 -5.18 -4.07
N ILE A 63 -4.22 -4.70 -4.85
CA ILE A 63 -4.08 -3.26 -5.15
C ILE A 63 -5.16 -2.79 -6.12
N LEU A 64 -5.64 -3.66 -7.02
CA LEU A 64 -6.78 -3.39 -7.90
C LEU A 64 -8.08 -3.29 -7.09
N ALA A 65 -8.27 -4.17 -6.11
CA ALA A 65 -9.40 -4.08 -5.19
C ALA A 65 -9.31 -2.81 -4.31
N PHE A 66 -8.12 -2.47 -3.84
CA PHE A 66 -7.85 -1.25 -3.07
C PHE A 66 -8.20 0.01 -3.87
N VAL A 67 -7.68 0.18 -5.09
CA VAL A 67 -7.90 1.41 -5.88
C VAL A 67 -9.36 1.56 -6.31
N ALA A 68 -10.04 0.44 -6.61
CA ALA A 68 -11.48 0.40 -6.84
C ALA A 68 -12.30 0.79 -5.60
N GLY A 69 -11.70 0.78 -4.40
CA GLY A 69 -12.35 1.08 -3.14
C GLY A 69 -13.34 0.01 -2.71
N VAL A 70 -13.08 -1.26 -3.04
CA VAL A 70 -13.89 -2.42 -2.61
C VAL A 70 -13.28 -3.10 -1.38
N PHE A 71 -14.14 -3.71 -0.55
CA PHE A 71 -13.74 -4.36 0.70
C PHE A 71 -12.82 -3.51 1.60
N LYS A 72 -13.14 -2.20 1.73
CA LYS A 72 -12.24 -1.17 2.28
C LYS A 72 -11.56 -1.55 3.60
N THR A 73 -12.28 -2.14 4.55
CA THR A 73 -11.68 -2.61 5.82
C THR A 73 -10.52 -3.58 5.59
N TRP A 74 -10.66 -4.52 4.66
CA TRP A 74 -9.64 -5.52 4.34
C TRP A 74 -8.55 -4.97 3.46
N THR A 75 -8.91 -4.32 2.35
CA THR A 75 -7.93 -3.83 1.38
C THR A 75 -7.10 -2.68 1.95
N TYR A 76 -7.72 -1.73 2.67
CA TYR A 76 -6.99 -0.59 3.21
C TYR A 76 -6.17 -1.02 4.44
N GLY A 77 -6.70 -1.95 5.23
CA GLY A 77 -6.00 -2.54 6.36
C GLY A 77 -4.75 -3.32 5.91
N ALA A 78 -4.87 -4.16 4.88
CA ALA A 78 -3.74 -4.90 4.31
C ALA A 78 -2.66 -3.95 3.77
N ILE A 79 -3.04 -2.91 3.03
CA ILE A 79 -2.11 -1.90 2.51
C ILE A 79 -1.40 -1.14 3.65
N LEU A 80 -2.13 -0.75 4.70
CA LEU A 80 -1.55 -0.14 5.89
C LEU A 80 -0.55 -1.07 6.58
N VAL A 81 -0.90 -2.35 6.78
CA VAL A 81 0.00 -3.33 7.41
C VAL A 81 1.23 -3.56 6.53
N PHE A 82 1.07 -3.81 5.24
CA PHE A 82 2.18 -4.05 4.33
C PHE A 82 3.14 -2.86 4.29
N HIS A 83 2.62 -1.65 4.11
CA HIS A 83 3.47 -0.46 4.09
C HIS A 83 4.09 -0.15 5.47
N GLY A 84 3.36 -0.43 6.55
CA GLY A 84 3.87 -0.31 7.92
C GLY A 84 5.03 -1.26 8.18
N VAL A 85 4.91 -2.54 7.81
CA VAL A 85 5.99 -3.52 7.90
C VAL A 85 7.19 -3.06 7.06
N SER A 86 6.98 -2.63 5.82
CA SER A 86 8.07 -2.13 4.95
C SER A 86 8.77 -0.88 5.52
N THR A 87 8.01 0.02 6.16
CA THR A 87 8.56 1.22 6.79
C THR A 87 9.41 0.85 8.00
N LEU A 88 8.91 -0.03 8.86
CA LEU A 88 9.60 -0.43 10.08
C LEU A 88 10.79 -1.38 9.81
N SER A 89 10.72 -2.21 8.77
CA SER A 89 11.84 -3.10 8.43
C SER A 89 13.07 -2.33 7.93
N ALA A 90 12.87 -1.13 7.39
CA ALA A 90 13.93 -0.24 6.97
C ALA A 90 14.48 0.66 8.10
N PHE A 91 14.16 0.42 9.39
CA PHE A 91 14.42 1.37 10.47
C PHE A 91 15.90 1.81 10.56
N GLY A 92 16.83 0.89 10.34
CA GLY A 92 18.27 1.19 10.35
C GLY A 92 18.67 2.26 9.32
N LYS A 93 17.96 2.38 8.19
CA LYS A 93 18.21 3.41 7.17
C LYS A 93 17.90 4.82 7.67
N TYR A 94 16.95 4.97 8.59
CA TYR A 94 16.63 6.27 9.18
C TYR A 94 17.71 6.80 10.13
N LEU A 95 18.57 5.91 10.66
CA LEU A 95 19.68 6.29 11.54
C LEU A 95 20.86 6.93 10.79
N GLN A 96 20.91 6.79 9.47
CA GLN A 96 21.86 7.45 8.57
C GLN A 96 21.09 8.27 7.52
N PRO A 97 20.42 9.36 7.94
CA PRO A 97 19.39 10.01 7.13
C PRO A 97 19.94 10.70 5.87
N PHE A 98 21.16 11.20 5.92
CA PHE A 98 21.76 11.92 4.79
C PHE A 98 22.22 10.97 3.66
N ASP A 99 22.52 9.72 3.97
CA ASP A 99 22.84 8.68 2.98
C ASP A 99 21.58 8.00 2.42
N ASN A 100 20.45 8.10 3.16
CA ASN A 100 19.21 7.37 2.87
C ASN A 100 17.99 8.29 2.82
N LEU A 101 18.17 9.53 2.38
CA LEU A 101 17.14 10.59 2.47
C LEU A 101 15.78 10.17 1.89
N LEU A 102 15.78 9.42 0.78
CA LEU A 102 14.56 8.97 0.11
C LEU A 102 13.72 7.99 0.93
N PHE A 103 14.31 7.26 1.89
CA PHE A 103 13.54 6.37 2.77
C PHE A 103 12.52 7.14 3.61
N PHE A 104 12.75 8.44 3.87
CA PHE A 104 11.81 9.26 4.63
C PHE A 104 10.49 9.48 3.90
N ALA A 105 10.42 9.26 2.58
CA ALA A 105 9.16 9.27 1.83
C ALA A 105 8.20 8.15 2.28
N ALA A 106 8.68 7.12 2.97
CA ALA A 106 7.83 6.07 3.54
C ALA A 106 6.89 6.59 4.64
N TRP A 107 7.31 7.59 5.43
CA TRP A 107 6.53 8.15 6.54
C TRP A 107 5.26 8.90 6.11
N PRO A 108 5.29 9.88 5.18
CA PRO A 108 4.07 10.51 4.70
C PRO A 108 3.15 9.51 3.97
N MET A 109 3.72 8.52 3.29
CA MET A 109 2.91 7.44 2.70
C MET A 109 2.25 6.55 3.76
N LEU A 110 2.96 6.24 4.86
CA LEU A 110 2.38 5.51 5.99
C LEU A 110 1.25 6.31 6.64
N ALA A 111 1.42 7.62 6.81
CA ALA A 111 0.37 8.51 7.27
C ALA A 111 -0.83 8.52 6.32
N ALA A 112 -0.61 8.52 4.99
CA ALA A 112 -1.68 8.40 4.00
C ALA A 112 -2.44 7.06 4.10
N CYS A 113 -1.72 5.94 4.27
CA CYS A 113 -2.34 4.63 4.48
C CYS A 113 -3.19 4.60 5.76
N ALA A 114 -2.69 5.19 6.85
CA ALA A 114 -3.40 5.28 8.11
C ALA A 114 -4.65 6.17 7.97
N ALA A 115 -4.53 7.33 7.35
CA ALA A 115 -5.65 8.23 7.08
C ALA A 115 -6.75 7.54 6.26
N LEU A 116 -6.38 6.83 5.19
CA LEU A 116 -7.31 6.05 4.39
C LEU A 116 -8.02 5.00 5.22
N PHE A 117 -7.29 4.22 6.04
CA PHE A 117 -7.91 3.18 6.86
C PHE A 117 -8.85 3.75 7.93
N LEU A 118 -8.43 4.81 8.63
CA LEU A 118 -9.23 5.47 9.67
C LEU A 118 -10.50 6.13 9.08
N LEU A 119 -10.39 6.74 7.90
CA LEU A 119 -11.46 7.46 7.22
C LEU A 119 -12.16 6.63 6.15
N ARG A 120 -11.95 5.31 6.13
CA ARG A 120 -12.46 4.42 5.07
C ARG A 120 -13.97 4.51 4.84
N GLU A 121 -14.75 4.76 5.89
CA GLU A 121 -16.22 4.94 5.76
C GLU A 121 -16.59 6.27 5.09
N SER A 122 -15.73 7.28 5.20
CA SER A 122 -15.89 8.58 4.53
C SER A 122 -15.35 8.59 3.10
N ASP A 123 -14.66 7.54 2.69
CA ASP A 123 -14.18 7.37 1.32
C ASP A 123 -15.31 6.87 0.42
N THR A 124 -15.94 7.80 -0.30
CA THR A 124 -17.19 7.57 -1.03
C THR A 124 -17.03 7.56 -2.56
N LEU A 125 -15.93 8.09 -3.10
CA LEU A 125 -15.62 8.02 -4.52
C LEU A 125 -15.02 6.64 -4.84
N THR A 126 -15.84 5.60 -4.77
CA THR A 126 -15.44 4.19 -4.92
C THR A 126 -16.41 3.43 -5.82
N LEU A 127 -16.00 2.26 -6.32
CA LEU A 127 -16.88 1.33 -7.04
C LEU A 127 -17.72 0.47 -6.07
N SER A 128 -17.43 0.49 -4.77
CA SER A 128 -18.24 -0.23 -3.78
C SER A 128 -19.62 0.44 -3.62
N ARG A 129 -20.66 -0.38 -3.53
CA ARG A 129 -22.02 0.11 -3.29
C ARG A 129 -22.08 0.64 -1.85
N GLN A 130 -22.34 1.93 -1.69
CA GLN A 130 -22.67 2.45 -0.35
C GLN A 130 -23.99 1.82 0.09
N PRO A 131 -24.11 1.32 1.34
CA PRO A 131 -25.41 1.04 1.91
C PRO A 131 -26.26 2.31 1.81
N ALA A 132 -27.52 2.16 1.39
CA ALA A 132 -28.45 3.29 1.43
C ALA A 132 -28.44 3.86 2.86
N PRO A 133 -28.40 5.19 3.03
CA PRO A 133 -28.50 5.77 4.37
C PRO A 133 -29.75 5.21 5.03
N ALA A 134 -29.59 4.63 6.23
CA ALA A 134 -30.72 4.21 7.02
C ALA A 134 -31.60 5.45 7.24
N THR A 135 -32.81 5.42 6.70
CA THR A 135 -33.82 6.44 6.98
C THR A 135 -34.05 6.42 8.49
N ALA A 136 -33.71 7.53 9.15
CA ALA A 136 -34.10 7.79 10.53
C ALA A 136 -35.59 8.14 10.59
#